data_AF-M4SVM1-F1
#
_entry.id   AF-M4SVM1-F1
#
_cell.length_a   1.000
_cell.length_b   1.000
_cell.length_c   1.000
_cell.angle_alpha   90.00
_cell.angle_beta   90.00
_cell.angle_gamma   90.00
#
_symmetry.space_group_name_H-M   'P 1'
#
loop_
_entity.id
_entity.type
_entity.pdbx_description
1 polymer ?
#
loop_
_entity_poly.entity_id
_entity_poly.type
_entity_poly.pdbx_seq_one_letter_code
_entity_poly.pdbx_strand_id
1 'polypeptide(L)'
;MLLRCLTVFLLFVAAPETTIAAVQKENGADFQFLCAVVSLADADPEPAEVPDLSDDKIQHIRALNMSTADDKWQEVFKGGSAANKWEIKQQKAGPEPFQTHWAATYDNWVKDKEKVDSGSGVTSWLAQNPRPITAEGQRAASEKINATLNRILSLQTALRSKITEAKETKPNEAKAEVVQAVYGTGVTGAKFDGAKSIANTGTWGSGCGEHGGKSVIGDIMCICGTSGETADQCNSVGISFKWNGNNDDTVATAIKAKCPKAQAAKYTAATLHRLIATVTARIRYDKTGAGALVPYLGKADNIGGCNGSDGQSCVIYKFDTSKSGATTAGFDISWLNHLVLAADALEQTEKATQQATKLSEQINDLEETCEEA
;
A
#
# COMPACT_ATOMS: atom_id res chain seq x y z
N MET A 1 -47.29 24.14 5.76
CA MET A 1 -47.02 24.63 4.40
C MET A 1 -45.86 25.61 4.46
N LEU A 2 -44.65 25.16 4.11
CA LEU A 2 -43.51 25.95 3.65
C LEU A 2 -42.31 25.00 3.52
N LEU A 3 -42.24 24.37 2.34
CA LEU A 3 -41.10 23.59 1.86
C LEU A 3 -39.94 24.59 1.63
N ARG A 4 -38.85 24.48 2.39
CA ARG A 4 -37.61 25.21 2.09
C ARG A 4 -36.81 24.38 1.09
N CYS A 5 -36.88 24.75 -0.18
CA CYS A 5 -35.96 24.26 -1.22
C CYS A 5 -34.54 24.73 -0.87
N LEU A 6 -33.66 23.78 -0.56
CA LEU A 6 -32.23 24.02 -0.44
C LEU A 6 -31.62 23.85 -1.84
N THR A 7 -31.41 24.95 -2.55
CA THR A 7 -30.70 24.96 -3.83
C THR A 7 -29.20 24.86 -3.55
N VAL A 8 -28.63 23.67 -3.73
CA VAL A 8 -27.17 23.48 -3.68
C VAL A 8 -26.60 23.92 -5.03
N PHE A 9 -25.94 25.07 -5.06
CA PHE A 9 -25.15 25.52 -6.21
C PHE A 9 -23.83 24.73 -6.23
N LEU A 10 -23.73 23.73 -7.12
CA LEU A 10 -22.48 23.05 -7.45
C LEU A 10 -21.64 23.99 -8.32
N LEU A 11 -20.73 24.73 -7.68
CA LEU A 11 -19.67 25.46 -8.36
C LEU A 11 -18.67 24.46 -8.94
N PHE A 12 -18.80 24.16 -10.23
CA PHE A 12 -17.72 23.57 -11.01
C PHE A 12 -16.59 24.61 -11.11
N VAL A 13 -15.55 24.44 -10.30
CA VAL A 13 -14.28 25.12 -10.53
C VAL A 13 -13.69 24.49 -11.78
N ALA A 14 -13.91 25.13 -12.93
CA ALA A 14 -13.13 24.85 -14.13
C ALA A 14 -11.69 25.25 -13.83
N ALA A 15 -10.84 24.26 -13.56
CA ALA A 15 -9.41 24.49 -13.53
C ALA A 15 -8.99 25.04 -14.91
N PRO A 16 -8.15 26.09 -14.96
CA PRO A 16 -7.64 26.56 -16.24
C PRO A 16 -6.84 25.42 -16.88
N GLU A 17 -7.27 24.95 -18.04
CA GLU A 17 -6.46 24.09 -18.89
C GLU A 17 -5.22 24.90 -19.29
N THR A 18 -4.12 24.74 -18.56
CA THR A 18 -2.80 25.04 -19.11
C THR A 18 -2.60 24.06 -20.25
N THR A 19 -3.00 24.48 -21.44
CA THR A 19 -2.64 23.85 -22.71
C THR A 19 -1.12 23.82 -22.75
N ILE A 20 -0.55 22.67 -22.44
CA ILE A 20 0.87 22.43 -22.59
C ILE A 20 1.13 22.51 -24.10
N ALA A 21 1.72 23.62 -24.55
CA ALA A 21 2.09 23.85 -25.94
C ALA A 21 3.04 22.79 -26.55
N ALA A 22 3.46 21.78 -25.77
CA ALA A 22 4.29 20.65 -26.19
C ALA A 22 3.50 19.46 -26.76
N VAL A 23 2.16 19.46 -26.74
CA VAL A 23 1.32 18.39 -27.31
C VAL A 23 0.96 18.73 -28.77
N GLN A 24 1.97 18.88 -29.65
CA GLN A 24 1.76 19.19 -31.08
C GLN A 24 1.72 17.95 -31.99
N LYS A 25 1.78 16.75 -31.43
CA LYS A 25 1.80 15.48 -32.17
C LYS A 25 0.59 14.63 -31.84
N GLU A 26 0.16 13.82 -32.81
CA GLU A 26 -1.13 13.11 -32.82
C GLU A 26 -1.31 12.18 -31.61
N ASN A 27 -0.23 11.61 -31.05
CA ASN A 27 -0.27 10.75 -29.86
C ASN A 27 0.14 11.43 -28.56
N GLY A 28 0.39 12.74 -28.57
CA GLY A 28 0.90 13.45 -27.40
C GLY A 28 -0.03 13.36 -26.19
N ALA A 29 -1.36 13.42 -26.38
CA ALA A 29 -2.31 13.33 -25.28
C ALA A 29 -2.34 11.93 -24.63
N ASP A 30 -2.28 10.88 -25.44
CA ASP A 30 -2.21 9.49 -24.97
C ASP A 30 -0.87 9.22 -24.26
N PHE A 31 0.22 9.77 -24.79
CA PHE A 31 1.54 9.71 -24.16
C PHE A 31 1.59 10.38 -22.79
N GLN A 32 1.09 11.62 -22.68
CA GLN A 32 1.02 12.35 -21.41
C GLN A 32 0.23 11.57 -20.37
N PHE A 33 -0.83 10.91 -20.81
CA PHE A 33 -1.65 10.09 -19.95
C PHE A 33 -0.94 8.81 -19.48
N LEU A 34 -0.27 8.07 -20.38
CA LEU A 34 0.54 6.91 -19.98
C LEU A 34 1.73 7.32 -19.08
N CYS A 35 2.30 8.51 -19.28
CA CYS A 35 3.32 9.08 -18.40
C CYS A 35 2.83 9.28 -16.96
N ALA A 36 1.53 9.56 -16.74
CA ALA A 36 0.98 9.62 -15.39
C ALA A 36 1.13 8.26 -14.69
N VAL A 37 0.91 7.15 -15.40
CA VAL A 37 1.13 5.80 -14.85
C VAL A 37 2.61 5.51 -14.62
N VAL A 38 3.48 5.86 -15.58
CA VAL A 38 4.95 5.69 -15.45
C VAL A 38 5.47 6.39 -14.19
N SER A 39 4.93 7.57 -13.87
CA SER A 39 5.36 8.33 -12.70
C SER A 39 5.07 7.64 -11.36
N LEU A 40 4.04 6.78 -11.31
CA LEU A 40 3.70 6.04 -10.09
C LEU A 40 4.81 5.07 -9.69
N ALA A 41 5.58 4.53 -10.64
CA ALA A 41 6.70 3.64 -10.34
C ALA A 41 7.81 4.34 -9.53
N ASP A 42 7.91 5.66 -9.61
CA ASP A 42 8.88 6.46 -8.85
C ASP A 42 8.27 7.14 -7.61
N ALA A 43 6.94 7.09 -7.45
CA ALA A 43 6.20 7.62 -6.30
C ALA A 43 5.93 6.54 -5.24
N ASP A 44 5.72 6.92 -3.98
CA ASP A 44 5.35 5.99 -2.93
C ASP A 44 3.84 6.05 -2.62
N PRO A 45 3.24 4.95 -2.12
CA PRO A 45 1.92 5.02 -1.52
C PRO A 45 1.84 6.07 -0.40
N GLU A 46 0.66 6.64 -0.19
CA GLU A 46 0.44 7.47 1.00
C GLU A 46 0.61 6.62 2.27
N PRO A 47 1.48 7.03 3.23
CA PRO A 47 1.66 6.32 4.47
C PRO A 47 0.37 6.28 5.27
N ALA A 48 0.06 5.12 5.83
CA ALA A 48 -1.06 4.95 6.75
C ALA A 48 -0.82 5.68 8.07
N GLU A 49 -1.83 6.42 8.52
CA GLU A 49 -1.90 6.97 9.88
C GLU A 49 -2.42 5.90 10.83
N VAL A 50 -1.53 5.29 11.61
CA VAL A 50 -1.90 4.22 12.54
C VAL A 50 -1.70 4.65 13.99
N PRO A 51 -2.42 4.04 14.95
CA PRO A 51 -2.24 4.33 16.36
C PRO A 51 -0.82 4.08 16.85
N ASP A 52 -0.42 4.82 17.88
CA ASP A 52 0.83 4.58 18.59
C ASP A 52 0.74 3.31 19.45
N LEU A 53 1.63 2.37 19.17
CA LEU A 53 1.83 1.11 19.89
C LEU A 53 2.99 1.26 20.86
N SER A 54 2.77 1.99 21.96
CA SER A 54 3.73 2.06 23.06
C SER A 54 3.39 1.02 24.13
N ASP A 55 4.36 0.16 24.45
CA ASP A 55 4.28 -0.79 25.57
C ASP A 55 4.21 -0.08 26.93
N ASP A 56 4.53 1.22 27.00
CA ASP A 56 4.41 2.02 28.21
C ASP A 56 2.96 2.27 28.60
N LYS A 57 2.03 2.25 27.63
CA LYS A 57 0.59 2.42 27.89
C LYS A 57 0.05 1.32 28.81
N ILE A 58 0.44 0.07 28.54
CA ILE A 58 0.02 -1.08 29.36
C ILE A 58 0.84 -1.26 30.64
N GLN A 59 1.95 -0.51 30.83
CA GLN A 59 2.81 -0.66 32.00
C GLN A 59 2.03 -0.43 33.30
N HIS A 60 1.08 0.51 33.29
CA HIS A 60 0.24 0.77 34.46
C HIS A 60 -0.52 -0.49 34.89
N ILE A 61 -1.21 -1.16 33.97
CA ILE A 61 -2.00 -2.37 34.25
C ILE A 61 -1.10 -3.56 34.62
N ARG A 62 0.06 -3.68 33.97
CA ARG A 62 1.03 -4.71 34.38
C ARG A 62 1.54 -4.48 35.80
N ALA A 63 1.78 -3.23 36.20
CA ALA A 63 2.15 -2.87 37.56
C ALA A 63 0.99 -3.09 38.55
N LEU A 64 -0.26 -2.83 38.17
CA LEU A 64 -1.44 -3.23 38.96
C LEU A 64 -1.45 -4.74 39.18
N ASN A 65 -1.32 -5.53 38.11
CA ASN A 65 -1.26 -7.00 38.18
C ASN A 65 -0.10 -7.49 39.06
N MET A 66 1.08 -6.87 38.96
CA MET A 66 2.24 -7.17 39.82
C MET A 66 1.97 -6.82 41.29
N SER A 67 1.29 -5.71 41.58
CA SER A 67 1.01 -5.27 42.95
C SER A 67 0.01 -6.19 43.67
N THR A 68 -0.94 -6.78 42.94
CA THR A 68 -1.95 -7.71 43.46
C THR A 68 -1.48 -9.16 43.51
N ALA A 69 -0.37 -9.50 42.87
CA ALA A 69 0.24 -10.83 42.93
C ALA A 69 0.63 -11.22 44.37
N ASP A 70 0.82 -12.52 44.60
CA ASP A 70 1.28 -13.01 45.91
C ASP A 70 2.69 -12.53 46.22
N ASP A 71 2.96 -12.28 47.50
CA ASP A 71 4.24 -11.69 47.91
C ASP A 71 5.43 -12.56 47.46
N LYS A 72 5.29 -13.89 47.49
CA LYS A 72 6.35 -14.82 47.05
C LYS A 72 6.68 -14.65 45.57
N TRP A 73 5.67 -14.43 44.72
CA TRP A 73 5.89 -14.11 43.31
C TRP A 73 6.58 -12.76 43.14
N GLN A 74 6.11 -11.73 43.86
CA GLN A 74 6.71 -10.40 43.79
C GLN A 74 8.20 -10.38 44.18
N GLU A 75 8.59 -11.15 45.20
CA GLU A 75 10.00 -11.27 45.62
C GLU A 75 10.93 -11.74 44.50
N VAL A 76 10.43 -12.54 43.54
CA VAL A 76 11.24 -13.04 42.40
C VAL A 76 11.77 -11.90 41.54
N PHE A 77 11.04 -10.78 41.47
CA PHE A 77 11.29 -9.68 40.54
C PHE A 77 11.89 -8.43 41.22
N LYS A 78 12.13 -8.47 42.53
CA LYS A 78 12.77 -7.35 43.24
C LYS A 78 14.22 -7.12 42.79
N GLY A 79 14.72 -5.91 43.05
CA GLY A 79 16.10 -5.50 42.75
C GLY A 79 16.26 -4.61 41.52
N GLY A 80 15.18 -4.39 40.75
CA GLY A 80 15.14 -3.44 39.65
C GLY A 80 15.85 -3.89 38.38
N SER A 81 15.58 -3.18 37.28
CA SER A 81 15.98 -3.54 35.91
C SER A 81 17.50 -3.55 35.68
N ALA A 82 18.27 -2.89 36.55
CA ALA A 82 19.72 -2.86 36.47
C ALA A 82 20.38 -4.14 37.01
N ALA A 83 19.78 -4.78 38.03
CA ALA A 83 20.38 -5.91 38.75
C ALA A 83 19.66 -7.24 38.52
N ASN A 84 18.38 -7.20 38.11
CA ASN A 84 17.57 -8.39 37.91
C ASN A 84 17.11 -8.49 36.45
N LYS A 85 17.95 -9.07 35.60
CA LYS A 85 17.63 -9.32 34.18
C LYS A 85 17.54 -10.81 33.88
N TRP A 86 16.76 -11.16 32.88
CA TRP A 86 16.64 -12.54 32.42
C TRP A 86 17.99 -13.17 32.09
N GLU A 87 18.87 -12.43 31.41
CA GLU A 87 20.22 -12.89 31.03
C GLU A 87 21.05 -13.39 32.23
N ILE A 88 20.83 -12.82 33.42
CA ILE A 88 21.49 -13.20 34.67
C ILE A 88 20.78 -14.39 35.32
N LYS A 89 19.45 -14.45 35.23
CA LYS A 89 18.61 -15.46 35.90
C LYS A 89 18.48 -16.78 35.13
N GLN A 90 18.56 -16.74 33.80
CA GLN A 90 18.39 -17.91 32.92
C GLN A 90 19.36 -19.05 33.24
N GLN A 91 20.54 -18.76 33.78
CA GLN A 91 21.54 -19.75 34.20
C GLN A 91 21.04 -20.70 35.30
N LYS A 92 19.93 -20.36 35.97
CA LYS A 92 19.30 -21.14 37.04
C LYS A 92 17.85 -21.55 36.70
N ALA A 93 17.40 -21.35 35.46
CA ALA A 93 16.03 -21.65 35.05
C ALA A 93 15.81 -23.16 34.81
N GLY A 94 14.62 -23.67 35.16
CA GLY A 94 14.19 -25.05 34.91
C GLY A 94 13.89 -25.35 33.42
N PRO A 95 13.36 -26.55 33.08
CA PRO A 95 13.06 -26.92 31.69
C PRO A 95 11.87 -26.12 31.10
N GLU A 96 11.64 -26.26 29.79
CA GLU A 96 10.49 -25.65 29.09
C GLU A 96 9.14 -25.96 29.74
N PRO A 97 8.15 -25.05 29.66
CA PRO A 97 8.15 -23.76 28.95
C PRO A 97 8.79 -22.61 29.75
N PHE A 98 9.41 -22.91 30.90
CA PHE A 98 9.91 -21.89 31.82
C PHE A 98 11.04 -21.05 31.21
N GLN A 99 11.85 -21.63 30.31
CA GLN A 99 12.89 -20.89 29.60
C GLN A 99 12.30 -19.94 28.57
N THR A 100 11.49 -20.43 27.62
CA THR A 100 10.95 -19.58 26.55
C THR A 100 9.91 -18.56 27.02
N HIS A 101 8.98 -18.96 27.88
CA HIS A 101 7.92 -18.07 28.36
C HIS A 101 8.49 -16.93 29.23
N TRP A 102 9.41 -17.26 30.16
CA TRP A 102 10.00 -16.24 31.03
C TRP A 102 10.97 -15.36 30.26
N ALA A 103 11.75 -15.90 29.31
CA ALA A 103 12.65 -15.08 28.50
C ALA A 103 11.95 -13.88 27.83
N ALA A 104 10.71 -14.08 27.35
CA ALA A 104 9.96 -13.03 26.66
C ALA A 104 9.35 -11.96 27.58
N THR A 105 9.18 -12.25 28.88
CA THR A 105 8.34 -11.44 29.78
C THR A 105 9.01 -11.05 31.09
N TYR A 106 10.09 -11.72 31.49
CA TYR A 106 10.75 -11.55 32.78
C TYR A 106 11.21 -10.12 33.03
N ASP A 107 11.88 -9.51 32.06
CA ASP A 107 12.38 -8.13 32.20
C ASP A 107 11.23 -7.12 32.31
N ASN A 108 10.07 -7.39 31.70
CA ASN A 108 8.88 -6.57 31.90
C ASN A 108 8.35 -6.74 33.34
N TRP A 109 8.25 -7.97 33.85
CA TRP A 109 7.86 -8.17 35.25
C TRP A 109 8.80 -7.49 36.25
N VAL A 110 10.11 -7.45 35.99
CA VAL A 110 11.06 -6.70 36.81
C VAL A 110 10.80 -5.21 36.76
N LYS A 111 10.59 -4.63 35.56
CA LYS A 111 10.21 -3.22 35.39
C LYS A 111 8.90 -2.89 36.11
N ASP A 112 7.91 -3.77 35.99
CA ASP A 112 6.61 -3.60 36.63
C ASP A 112 6.76 -3.64 38.17
N LYS A 113 7.61 -4.55 38.68
CA LYS A 113 7.92 -4.62 40.12
C LYS A 113 8.67 -3.38 40.62
N GLU A 114 9.64 -2.89 39.84
CA GLU A 114 10.37 -1.66 40.12
C GLU A 114 9.43 -0.45 40.15
N LYS A 115 8.44 -0.39 39.25
CA LYS A 115 7.38 0.62 39.27
C LYS A 115 6.54 0.52 40.55
N VAL A 116 6.14 -0.68 40.96
CA VAL A 116 5.40 -0.91 42.21
C VAL A 116 6.21 -0.50 43.45
N ASP A 117 7.53 -0.67 43.45
CA ASP A 117 8.41 -0.25 44.55
C ASP A 117 8.79 1.23 44.51
N SER A 118 8.38 1.97 43.47
CA SER A 118 8.78 3.36 43.26
C SER A 118 7.97 4.35 44.10
N GLY A 119 8.59 5.51 44.35
CA GLY A 119 8.00 6.62 45.10
C GLY A 119 8.11 6.46 46.62
N SER A 120 7.59 7.45 47.35
CA SER A 120 7.55 7.40 48.82
C SER A 120 6.37 8.20 49.37
N GLY A 121 5.89 7.84 50.57
CA GLY A 121 4.73 8.47 51.19
C GLY A 121 3.50 8.46 50.27
N VAL A 122 2.84 9.61 50.13
CA VAL A 122 1.65 9.81 49.28
C VAL A 122 1.92 9.62 47.78
N THR A 123 3.18 9.70 47.35
CA THR A 123 3.57 9.50 45.95
C THR A 123 3.99 8.06 45.64
N SER A 124 4.00 7.17 46.64
CA SER A 124 4.29 5.75 46.38
C SER A 124 3.18 5.11 45.54
N TRP A 125 3.55 4.11 44.73
CA TRP A 125 2.58 3.37 43.91
C TRP A 125 1.43 2.82 44.75
N LEU A 126 1.74 2.17 45.88
CA LEU A 126 0.77 1.53 46.76
C LEU A 126 -0.14 2.53 47.51
N ALA A 127 0.30 3.79 47.66
CA ALA A 127 -0.57 4.85 48.20
C ALA A 127 -1.58 5.35 47.16
N GLN A 128 -1.20 5.36 45.88
CA GLN A 128 -2.07 5.77 44.76
C GLN A 128 -2.95 4.62 44.26
N ASN A 129 -2.50 3.37 44.43
CA ASN A 129 -3.17 2.14 43.99
C ASN A 129 -3.29 1.17 45.17
N PRO A 130 -4.19 1.44 46.13
CA PRO A 130 -4.31 0.65 47.34
C PRO A 130 -4.80 -0.76 47.05
N ARG A 131 -4.18 -1.75 47.71
CA ARG A 131 -4.56 -3.17 47.58
C ARG A 131 -5.77 -3.49 48.47
N PRO A 132 -6.65 -4.43 48.06
CA PRO A 132 -7.65 -4.97 48.97
C PRO A 132 -7.02 -5.52 50.26
N ILE A 133 -7.66 -5.27 51.40
CA ILE A 133 -7.12 -5.61 52.73
C ILE A 133 -7.28 -7.10 53.06
N THR A 134 -8.28 -7.77 52.48
CA THR A 134 -8.54 -9.20 52.73
C THR A 134 -7.84 -10.06 51.69
N ALA A 135 -7.46 -11.28 52.09
CA ALA A 135 -6.84 -12.25 51.19
C ALA A 135 -7.79 -12.64 50.04
N GLU A 136 -9.09 -12.78 50.33
CA GLU A 136 -10.12 -13.05 49.33
C GLU A 136 -10.28 -11.88 48.35
N GLY A 137 -10.26 -10.65 48.86
CA GLY A 137 -10.34 -9.44 48.03
C GLY A 137 -9.11 -9.29 47.13
N GLN A 138 -7.91 -9.55 47.66
CA GLN A 138 -6.68 -9.49 46.88
C GLN A 138 -6.67 -10.56 45.78
N ARG A 139 -7.13 -11.77 46.09
CA ARG A 139 -7.27 -12.85 45.10
C ARG A 139 -8.25 -12.49 43.99
N ALA A 140 -9.43 -11.98 44.35
CA ALA A 140 -10.44 -11.58 43.36
C ALA A 140 -9.94 -10.44 42.45
N ALA A 141 -9.26 -9.44 43.02
CA ALA A 141 -8.64 -8.37 42.26
C ALA A 141 -7.56 -8.90 41.31
N SER A 142 -6.67 -9.76 41.81
CA SER A 142 -5.62 -10.40 41.00
C SER A 142 -6.20 -11.20 39.83
N GLU A 143 -7.23 -12.02 40.07
CA GLU A 143 -7.90 -12.80 39.01
C GLU A 143 -8.53 -11.89 37.93
N LYS A 144 -9.22 -10.81 38.34
CA LYS A 144 -9.86 -9.85 37.42
C LYS A 144 -8.84 -9.04 36.60
N ILE A 145 -7.82 -8.50 37.26
CA ILE A 145 -6.77 -7.71 36.61
C ILE A 145 -5.96 -8.61 35.66
N ASN A 146 -5.64 -9.84 36.07
CA ASN A 146 -4.91 -10.78 35.22
C ASN A 146 -5.70 -11.15 33.96
N ALA A 147 -7.02 -11.44 34.10
CA ALA A 147 -7.88 -11.72 32.95
C ALA A 147 -7.94 -10.52 31.98
N THR A 148 -8.04 -9.31 32.51
CA THR A 148 -8.05 -8.07 31.71
C THR A 148 -6.72 -7.85 31.01
N LEU A 149 -5.60 -8.01 31.72
CA LEU A 149 -4.25 -7.91 31.15
C LEU A 149 -4.02 -8.92 30.02
N ASN A 150 -4.43 -10.18 30.21
CA ASN A 150 -4.33 -11.21 29.15
C ASN A 150 -5.13 -10.82 27.90
N ARG A 151 -6.32 -10.22 28.10
CA ARG A 151 -7.13 -9.72 26.99
C ARG A 151 -6.44 -8.59 26.25
N ILE A 152 -5.87 -7.62 26.98
CA ILE A 152 -5.12 -6.49 26.41
C ILE A 152 -3.91 -6.98 25.62
N LEU A 153 -3.11 -7.90 26.16
CA LEU A 153 -1.93 -8.45 25.48
C LEU A 153 -2.29 -9.18 24.17
N SER A 154 -3.43 -9.87 24.15
CA SER A 154 -3.98 -10.48 22.93
C SER A 154 -4.37 -9.43 21.89
N LEU A 155 -5.07 -8.36 22.30
CA LEU A 155 -5.44 -7.25 21.42
C LEU A 155 -4.23 -6.49 20.91
N GLN A 156 -3.20 -6.29 21.72
CA GLN A 156 -1.93 -5.66 21.30
C GLN A 156 -1.22 -6.47 20.22
N THR A 157 -1.24 -7.79 20.31
CA THR A 157 -0.67 -8.67 19.28
C THR A 157 -1.42 -8.49 17.96
N ALA A 158 -2.75 -8.46 18.01
CA ALA A 158 -3.59 -8.18 16.83
C ALA A 158 -3.34 -6.77 16.27
N LEU A 159 -3.22 -5.76 17.15
CA LEU A 159 -2.93 -4.37 16.78
C LEU A 159 -1.58 -4.27 16.06
N ARG A 160 -0.53 -4.87 16.61
CA ARG A 160 0.81 -4.91 15.99
C ARG A 160 0.76 -5.52 14.60
N SER A 161 0.05 -6.63 14.44
CA SER A 161 -0.14 -7.27 13.13
C SER A 161 -0.84 -6.33 12.14
N LYS A 162 -1.89 -5.62 12.57
CA LYS A 162 -2.61 -4.66 11.71
C LYS A 162 -1.80 -3.42 11.37
N ILE A 163 -0.96 -2.96 12.29
CA ILE A 163 0.00 -1.88 12.03
C ILE A 163 1.02 -2.32 10.97
N THR A 164 1.60 -3.51 11.07
CA THR A 164 2.52 -4.06 10.06
C THR A 164 1.82 -4.22 8.71
N GLU A 165 0.59 -4.73 8.70
CA GLU A 165 -0.21 -4.86 7.47
C GLU A 165 -0.42 -3.51 6.78
N ALA A 166 -0.79 -2.48 7.54
CA ALA A 166 -1.07 -1.14 7.03
C ALA A 166 0.17 -0.34 6.63
N LYS A 167 1.29 -0.48 7.35
CA LYS A 167 2.51 0.32 7.11
C LYS A 167 3.49 -0.31 6.13
N GLU A 168 3.52 -1.64 6.06
CA GLU A 168 4.57 -2.36 5.35
C GLU A 168 3.97 -3.30 4.30
N THR A 169 3.20 -4.30 4.72
CA THR A 169 2.79 -5.40 3.85
C THR A 169 2.01 -4.91 2.64
N LYS A 170 0.91 -4.19 2.86
CA LYS A 170 -0.02 -3.78 1.80
C LYS A 170 0.48 -2.61 0.95
N PRO A 171 1.15 -1.58 1.51
CA PRO A 171 1.81 -0.57 0.68
C PRO A 171 2.92 -1.14 -0.20
N ASN A 172 3.73 -2.09 0.29
CA ASN A 172 4.78 -2.74 -0.51
C ASN A 172 4.19 -3.60 -1.63
N GLU A 173 3.09 -4.32 -1.36
CA GLU A 173 2.32 -5.05 -2.37
C GLU A 173 1.84 -4.08 -3.46
N ALA A 174 1.20 -2.96 -3.09
CA ALA A 174 0.75 -1.95 -4.04
C ALA A 174 1.89 -1.38 -4.90
N LYS A 175 3.05 -1.10 -4.30
CA LYS A 175 4.24 -0.61 -5.01
C LYS A 175 4.78 -1.64 -6.00
N ALA A 176 4.83 -2.92 -5.61
CA ALA A 176 5.25 -4.00 -6.50
C ALA A 176 4.31 -4.16 -7.70
N GLU A 177 3.00 -4.08 -7.47
CA GLU A 177 1.99 -4.13 -8.53
C GLU A 177 2.10 -2.94 -9.48
N VAL A 178 2.32 -1.71 -8.99
CA VAL A 178 2.59 -0.54 -9.84
C VAL A 178 3.85 -0.74 -10.71
N VAL A 179 4.92 -1.29 -10.13
CA VAL A 179 6.16 -1.59 -10.90
C VAL A 179 5.87 -2.62 -12.00
N GLN A 180 5.08 -3.66 -11.71
CA GLN A 180 4.67 -4.63 -12.72
C GLN A 180 3.74 -4.02 -13.78
N ALA A 181 2.87 -3.08 -13.44
CA ALA A 181 2.09 -2.34 -14.43
C ALA A 181 3.00 -1.56 -15.40
N VAL A 182 4.00 -0.87 -14.87
CA VAL A 182 4.86 0.00 -15.70
C VAL A 182 5.82 -0.80 -16.58
N TYR A 183 6.41 -1.87 -16.04
CA TYR A 183 7.49 -2.61 -16.71
C TYR A 183 7.13 -4.03 -17.17
N GLY A 184 5.98 -4.56 -16.76
CA GLY A 184 5.47 -5.87 -17.17
C GLY A 184 5.41 -6.90 -16.04
N THR A 185 4.49 -7.86 -16.17
CA THR A 185 4.27 -8.91 -15.16
C THR A 185 5.56 -9.70 -14.87
N GLY A 186 5.82 -9.94 -13.58
CA GLY A 186 6.95 -10.74 -13.11
C GLY A 186 8.30 -10.00 -13.15
N VAL A 187 8.33 -8.70 -13.44
CA VAL A 187 9.52 -7.88 -13.15
C VAL A 187 9.67 -7.68 -11.64
N THR A 188 10.90 -7.72 -11.14
CA THR A 188 11.21 -7.52 -9.71
C THR A 188 11.82 -6.15 -9.42
N GLY A 189 12.05 -5.34 -10.46
CA GLY A 189 12.60 -4.01 -10.36
C GLY A 189 12.05 -3.10 -11.43
N ALA A 190 12.24 -1.80 -11.23
CA ALA A 190 11.78 -0.74 -12.13
C ALA A 190 12.71 -0.63 -13.36
N LYS A 191 12.75 -1.68 -14.19
CA LYS A 191 13.61 -1.78 -15.38
C LYS A 191 12.89 -2.42 -16.56
N PHE A 192 13.23 -2.00 -17.76
CA PHE A 192 12.74 -2.63 -18.98
C PHE A 192 13.25 -4.08 -19.09
N ASP A 193 12.36 -4.98 -19.49
CA ASP A 193 12.65 -6.38 -19.80
C ASP A 193 11.98 -6.70 -21.14
N GLY A 194 12.77 -7.02 -22.17
CA GLY A 194 12.26 -7.21 -23.52
C GLY A 194 11.22 -8.35 -23.67
N ALA A 195 11.18 -9.31 -22.74
CA ALA A 195 10.21 -10.40 -22.75
C ALA A 195 8.93 -10.05 -21.96
N LYS A 196 9.04 -9.20 -20.93
CA LYS A 196 7.93 -8.85 -20.04
C LYS A 196 7.26 -7.52 -20.40
N SER A 197 8.03 -6.53 -20.82
CA SER A 197 7.55 -5.18 -21.10
C SER A 197 6.77 -5.09 -22.42
N ILE A 198 7.16 -5.86 -23.44
CA ILE A 198 6.55 -5.82 -24.78
C ILE A 198 6.40 -7.24 -25.35
N ALA A 199 5.54 -7.43 -26.35
CA ALA A 199 5.29 -8.74 -26.93
C ALA A 199 6.49 -9.29 -27.68
N ASN A 200 7.22 -8.41 -28.37
CA ASN A 200 8.39 -8.73 -29.16
C ASN A 200 9.25 -7.45 -29.34
N THR A 201 10.58 -7.60 -29.38
CA THR A 201 11.52 -6.49 -29.58
C THR A 201 12.16 -6.48 -30.97
N GLY A 202 11.87 -7.47 -31.80
CA GLY A 202 12.47 -7.68 -33.12
C GLY A 202 11.85 -6.87 -34.25
N THR A 203 10.56 -6.53 -34.18
CA THR A 203 9.90 -5.60 -35.11
C THR A 203 8.79 -4.83 -34.39
N TRP A 204 8.43 -3.65 -34.89
CA TRP A 204 7.26 -2.92 -34.38
C TRP A 204 5.99 -3.78 -34.51
N GLY A 205 5.74 -4.37 -35.68
CA GLY A 205 4.51 -5.14 -35.95
C GLY A 205 4.32 -6.37 -35.05
N SER A 206 5.40 -7.09 -34.71
CA SER A 206 5.32 -8.23 -33.78
C SER A 206 5.28 -7.81 -32.31
N GLY A 207 5.75 -6.61 -31.98
CA GLY A 207 5.74 -6.07 -30.62
C GLY A 207 4.47 -5.31 -30.26
N CYS A 208 3.86 -4.70 -31.28
CA CYS A 208 2.73 -3.80 -31.23
C CYS A 208 1.58 -4.35 -32.09
N GLY A 209 0.70 -3.50 -32.62
CA GLY A 209 -0.53 -3.97 -33.26
C GLY A 209 -1.42 -4.70 -32.26
N GLU A 210 -1.85 -5.93 -32.56
CA GLU A 210 -2.76 -6.79 -31.76
C GLU A 210 -2.14 -7.38 -30.48
N HIS A 211 -1.00 -6.86 -30.04
CA HIS A 211 -0.21 -7.39 -28.92
C HIS A 211 -0.08 -6.42 -27.74
N GLY A 212 -1.00 -5.46 -27.64
CA GLY A 212 -1.00 -4.45 -26.59
C GLY A 212 -1.22 -4.95 -25.18
N GLY A 213 -0.81 -4.13 -24.21
CA GLY A 213 -1.27 -4.24 -22.83
C GLY A 213 -0.36 -5.00 -21.88
N LYS A 214 0.83 -5.43 -22.32
CA LYS A 214 1.82 -6.10 -21.44
C LYS A 214 2.39 -5.19 -20.34
N SER A 215 2.73 -3.95 -20.69
CA SER A 215 3.23 -2.94 -19.76
C SER A 215 2.97 -1.54 -20.30
N VAL A 216 2.96 -0.54 -19.42
CA VAL A 216 2.83 0.86 -19.85
C VAL A 216 4.00 1.30 -20.73
N ILE A 217 5.23 0.90 -20.39
CA ILE A 217 6.41 1.22 -21.21
C ILE A 217 6.29 0.60 -22.60
N GLY A 218 5.83 -0.66 -22.70
CA GLY A 218 5.57 -1.32 -23.97
C GLY A 218 4.51 -0.61 -24.81
N ASP A 219 3.40 -0.22 -24.18
CA ASP A 219 2.34 0.54 -24.86
C ASP A 219 2.83 1.92 -25.33
N ILE A 220 3.68 2.60 -24.54
CA ILE A 220 4.35 3.83 -24.96
C ILE A 220 5.25 3.59 -26.16
N MET A 221 6.04 2.50 -26.18
CA MET A 221 6.84 2.14 -27.36
C MET A 221 5.96 1.99 -28.61
N CYS A 222 4.76 1.44 -28.47
CA CYS A 222 3.85 1.24 -29.60
C CYS A 222 3.21 2.53 -30.10
N ILE A 223 2.71 3.40 -29.22
CA ILE A 223 2.08 4.66 -29.63
C ILE A 223 3.12 5.72 -30.02
N CYS A 224 4.37 5.63 -29.54
CA CYS A 224 5.41 6.61 -29.85
C CYS A 224 6.39 6.17 -30.92
N GLY A 225 6.51 4.86 -31.15
CA GLY A 225 7.41 4.25 -32.12
C GLY A 225 6.77 4.07 -33.49
N THR A 226 7.59 4.05 -34.53
CA THR A 226 7.24 3.57 -35.88
C THR A 226 8.06 2.31 -36.17
N SER A 227 7.96 1.73 -37.36
CA SER A 227 8.85 0.65 -37.81
C SER A 227 10.33 1.07 -37.93
N GLY A 228 10.63 2.37 -37.87
CA GLY A 228 11.99 2.91 -37.84
C GLY A 228 12.59 3.00 -36.42
N GLU A 229 13.89 3.23 -36.35
CA GLU A 229 14.63 3.23 -35.07
C GLU A 229 14.47 4.51 -34.23
N THR A 230 13.99 5.60 -34.82
CA THR A 230 13.71 6.86 -34.12
C THR A 230 12.37 7.39 -34.59
N ALA A 231 11.51 7.75 -33.64
CA ALA A 231 10.14 8.18 -33.92
C ALA A 231 9.71 9.33 -33.01
N ASP A 232 9.00 10.31 -33.58
CA ASP A 232 8.58 11.56 -32.95
C ASP A 232 7.04 11.64 -32.79
N GLN A 233 6.37 10.49 -32.80
CA GLN A 233 4.90 10.41 -32.86
C GLN A 233 4.22 10.95 -31.59
N CYS A 234 4.93 10.95 -30.46
CA CYS A 234 4.44 11.46 -29.18
C CYS A 234 5.05 12.80 -28.75
N ASN A 235 6.16 13.22 -29.38
CA ASN A 235 6.92 14.41 -28.98
C ASN A 235 7.75 14.91 -30.17
N SER A 236 7.87 16.22 -30.30
CA SER A 236 8.74 16.90 -31.29
C SER A 236 10.18 16.38 -31.36
N VAL A 237 10.72 15.87 -30.24
CA VAL A 237 12.03 15.20 -30.22
C VAL A 237 11.80 13.69 -30.12
N GLY A 238 12.23 12.96 -31.13
CA GLY A 238 12.02 11.53 -31.22
C GLY A 238 12.65 10.71 -30.08
N ILE A 239 12.05 9.54 -29.83
CA ILE A 239 12.55 8.50 -28.93
C ILE A 239 13.12 7.39 -29.81
N SER A 240 14.26 6.82 -29.39
CA SER A 240 14.87 5.69 -30.10
C SER A 240 14.33 4.36 -29.60
N PHE A 241 13.88 3.52 -30.53
CA PHE A 241 13.39 2.17 -30.29
C PHE A 241 14.10 1.21 -31.25
N LYS A 242 14.84 0.25 -30.71
CA LYS A 242 15.65 -0.70 -31.48
C LYS A 242 14.80 -1.92 -31.86
N TRP A 243 14.10 -1.84 -32.98
CA TRP A 243 13.31 -2.94 -33.55
C TRP A 243 14.22 -3.98 -34.24
N ASN A 244 15.13 -4.56 -33.47
CA ASN A 244 16.09 -5.58 -33.92
C ASN A 244 16.46 -6.54 -32.80
N GLY A 245 15.67 -6.58 -31.72
CA GLY A 245 15.90 -7.42 -30.55
C GLY A 245 16.72 -6.76 -29.44
N ASN A 246 17.41 -5.65 -29.72
CA ASN A 246 18.39 -5.05 -28.81
C ASN A 246 17.84 -3.89 -27.94
N ASN A 247 16.53 -3.85 -27.71
CA ASN A 247 15.94 -2.93 -26.73
C ASN A 247 16.38 -3.33 -25.31
N ASP A 248 16.81 -2.35 -24.53
CA ASP A 248 17.28 -2.49 -23.15
C ASP A 248 16.69 -1.37 -22.28
N ASP A 249 17.18 -1.24 -21.04
CA ASP A 249 16.69 -0.24 -20.07
C ASP A 249 16.87 1.23 -20.50
N THR A 250 17.67 1.50 -21.54
CA THR A 250 17.78 2.84 -22.11
C THR A 250 16.45 3.29 -22.72
N VAL A 251 15.58 2.36 -23.15
CA VAL A 251 14.24 2.68 -23.65
C VAL A 251 13.37 3.27 -22.55
N ALA A 252 13.29 2.61 -21.39
CA ALA A 252 12.54 3.13 -20.25
C ALA A 252 13.11 4.47 -19.76
N THR A 253 14.44 4.60 -19.73
CA THR A 253 15.12 5.85 -19.39
C THR A 253 14.74 6.99 -20.35
N ALA A 254 14.76 6.72 -21.66
CA ALA A 254 14.41 7.71 -22.68
C ALA A 254 12.93 8.13 -22.60
N ILE A 255 12.02 7.18 -22.40
CA ILE A 255 10.59 7.45 -22.18
C ILE A 255 10.39 8.35 -20.96
N LYS A 256 10.96 7.96 -19.81
CA LYS A 256 10.85 8.74 -18.57
C LYS A 256 11.39 10.17 -18.73
N ALA A 257 12.49 10.34 -19.46
CA ALA A 257 13.05 11.66 -19.74
C ALA A 257 12.14 12.56 -20.58
N LYS A 258 11.17 11.97 -21.32
CA LYS A 258 10.15 12.70 -22.09
C LYS A 258 8.83 12.89 -21.34
N CYS A 259 8.58 12.12 -20.28
CA CYS A 259 7.46 12.35 -19.40
C CYS A 259 7.66 13.68 -18.64
N PRO A 260 6.59 14.45 -18.39
CA PRO A 260 6.69 15.59 -17.49
C PRO A 260 7.22 15.12 -16.14
N LYS A 261 8.05 15.95 -15.50
CA LYS A 261 8.47 15.67 -14.13
C LYS A 261 7.22 15.57 -13.27
N ALA A 262 7.02 14.38 -12.70
CA ALA A 262 5.99 14.18 -11.71
C ALA A 262 6.26 15.16 -10.57
N GLN A 263 5.24 15.89 -10.15
CA GLN A 263 5.27 16.49 -8.83
C GLN A 263 5.33 15.32 -7.84
N ALA A 264 6.22 15.38 -6.84
CA ALA A 264 6.34 14.33 -5.83
C ALA A 264 5.01 14.18 -5.10
N ALA A 265 4.16 13.30 -5.63
CA ALA A 265 2.83 13.04 -5.16
C ALA A 265 2.78 11.59 -4.78
N LYS A 266 2.42 11.33 -3.53
CA LYS A 266 2.06 10.01 -3.07
C LYS A 266 0.73 9.60 -3.72
N TYR A 267 0.47 8.30 -3.81
CA TYR A 267 -0.78 7.78 -4.38
C TYR A 267 -1.60 7.00 -3.36
N THR A 268 -2.92 7.06 -3.54
CA THR A 268 -3.94 6.35 -2.74
C THR A 268 -4.78 5.43 -3.62
N ALA A 269 -5.56 4.53 -3.02
CA ALA A 269 -6.53 3.69 -3.75
C ALA A 269 -7.45 4.54 -4.65
N ALA A 270 -7.99 5.64 -4.11
CA ALA A 270 -8.85 6.56 -4.86
C ALA A 270 -8.15 7.21 -6.06
N THR A 271 -6.87 7.56 -5.94
CA THR A 271 -6.11 8.09 -7.09
C THR A 271 -5.90 7.04 -8.18
N LEU A 272 -5.64 5.78 -7.81
CA LEU A 272 -5.47 4.68 -8.74
C LEU A 272 -6.78 4.34 -9.45
N HIS A 273 -7.90 4.28 -8.73
CA HIS A 273 -9.24 4.07 -9.33
C HIS A 273 -9.60 5.17 -10.33
N ARG A 274 -9.33 6.45 -10.01
CA ARG A 274 -9.54 7.55 -10.96
C ARG A 274 -8.67 7.41 -12.20
N LEU A 275 -7.40 7.01 -12.02
CA LEU A 275 -6.50 6.77 -13.13
C LEU A 275 -7.00 5.64 -14.02
N ILE A 276 -7.36 4.48 -13.44
CA ILE A 276 -7.94 3.32 -14.12
C ILE A 276 -9.18 3.72 -14.94
N ALA A 277 -10.13 4.44 -14.33
CA ALA A 277 -11.33 4.90 -15.02
C ALA A 277 -11.00 5.87 -16.17
N THR A 278 -9.97 6.69 -16.01
CA THR A 278 -9.51 7.59 -17.07
C THR A 278 -8.84 6.83 -18.21
N VAL A 279 -8.09 5.75 -17.92
CA VAL A 279 -7.49 4.88 -18.94
C VAL A 279 -8.59 4.28 -19.79
N THR A 280 -9.54 3.60 -19.14
CA THR A 280 -10.58 2.84 -19.83
C THR A 280 -11.46 3.77 -20.67
N ALA A 281 -11.73 4.99 -20.20
CA ALA A 281 -12.46 5.99 -20.97
C ALA A 281 -11.69 6.58 -22.18
N ARG A 282 -10.35 6.54 -22.18
CA ARG A 282 -9.53 7.00 -23.31
C ARG A 282 -9.34 5.97 -24.41
N ILE A 283 -9.55 4.69 -24.10
CA ILE A 283 -9.47 3.63 -25.11
C ILE A 283 -10.53 3.90 -26.18
N ARG A 284 -10.07 4.04 -27.42
CA ARG A 284 -10.91 4.27 -28.58
C ARG A 284 -11.35 2.95 -29.16
N TYR A 285 -12.41 2.99 -29.96
CA TYR A 285 -12.90 1.81 -30.67
C TYR A 285 -13.06 2.10 -32.15
N ASP A 286 -12.71 1.13 -32.98
CA ASP A 286 -12.96 1.15 -34.42
C ASP A 286 -13.49 -0.22 -34.87
N LYS A 287 -14.10 -0.29 -36.05
CA LYS A 287 -14.61 -1.54 -36.62
C LYS A 287 -13.63 -2.11 -37.62
N THR A 288 -13.38 -3.41 -37.54
CA THR A 288 -12.71 -4.12 -38.64
C THR A 288 -13.60 -4.14 -39.89
N GLY A 289 -13.02 -4.50 -41.04
CA GLY A 289 -13.79 -4.74 -42.26
C GLY A 289 -14.87 -5.83 -42.12
N ALA A 290 -14.74 -6.72 -41.12
CA ALA A 290 -15.73 -7.74 -40.75
C ALA A 290 -16.78 -7.25 -39.73
N GLY A 291 -16.69 -5.98 -39.28
CA GLY A 291 -17.64 -5.36 -38.35
C GLY A 291 -17.36 -5.59 -36.87
N ALA A 292 -16.29 -6.30 -36.51
CA ALA A 292 -15.90 -6.50 -35.12
C ALA A 292 -15.34 -5.21 -34.51
N LEU A 293 -15.76 -4.87 -33.29
CA LEU A 293 -15.27 -3.70 -32.58
C LEU A 293 -13.90 -4.01 -31.95
N VAL A 294 -12.91 -3.17 -32.21
CA VAL A 294 -11.54 -3.35 -31.75
C VAL A 294 -11.12 -2.13 -30.94
N PRO A 295 -10.73 -2.31 -29.67
CA PRO A 295 -10.22 -1.22 -28.86
C PRO A 295 -8.75 -0.93 -29.18
N TYR A 296 -8.38 0.34 -29.15
CA TYR A 296 -7.00 0.76 -29.38
C TYR A 296 -6.67 2.09 -28.69
N LEU A 297 -5.38 2.34 -28.54
CA LEU A 297 -4.81 3.61 -28.11
C LEU A 297 -3.76 4.06 -29.14
N GLY A 298 -3.50 5.36 -29.24
CA GLY A 298 -2.67 5.94 -30.29
C GLY A 298 -3.39 6.11 -31.63
N LYS A 299 -2.70 6.71 -32.59
CA LYS A 299 -3.23 7.19 -33.85
C LYS A 299 -3.24 6.07 -34.88
N ALA A 300 -4.38 5.90 -35.52
CA ALA A 300 -4.56 5.17 -36.76
C ALA A 300 -5.71 5.82 -37.54
N ASP A 301 -5.65 5.81 -38.87
CA ASP A 301 -6.76 6.31 -39.70
C ASP A 301 -7.94 5.32 -39.73
N ASN A 302 -7.63 4.04 -39.55
CA ASN A 302 -8.54 2.94 -39.28
C ASN A 302 -7.74 1.83 -38.59
N ILE A 303 -8.40 0.84 -38.02
CA ILE A 303 -7.71 -0.22 -37.28
C ILE A 303 -6.71 -1.03 -38.12
N GLY A 304 -6.94 -1.17 -39.43
CA GLY A 304 -5.99 -1.79 -40.36
C GLY A 304 -4.75 -0.93 -40.63
N GLY A 305 -4.80 0.36 -40.29
CA GLY A 305 -3.69 1.29 -40.28
C GLY A 305 -2.81 1.18 -39.05
N CYS A 306 -3.06 0.28 -38.10
CA CYS A 306 -2.21 0.11 -36.92
C CYS A 306 -0.95 -0.72 -37.21
N ASN A 307 -0.08 -0.20 -38.07
CA ASN A 307 1.05 -0.94 -38.65
C ASN A 307 2.42 -0.29 -38.38
N GLY A 308 2.46 0.85 -37.66
CA GLY A 308 3.71 1.53 -37.32
C GLY A 308 4.31 2.32 -38.47
N SER A 309 3.54 2.67 -39.50
CA SER A 309 3.90 3.72 -40.46
C SER A 309 3.85 5.10 -39.78
N ASP A 310 4.40 6.12 -40.44
CA ASP A 310 4.31 7.50 -39.95
C ASP A 310 2.84 7.94 -39.83
N GLY A 311 2.45 8.50 -38.69
CA GLY A 311 1.05 8.84 -38.39
C GLY A 311 0.15 7.62 -38.14
N GLN A 312 0.72 6.42 -37.97
CA GLN A 312 0.02 5.13 -37.85
C GLN A 312 0.55 4.28 -36.68
N SER A 313 0.93 4.97 -35.60
CA SER A 313 1.46 4.38 -34.37
C SER A 313 0.38 4.25 -33.30
N CYS A 314 0.06 3.00 -32.97
CA CYS A 314 -1.00 2.66 -32.03
C CYS A 314 -0.75 1.27 -31.42
N VAL A 315 -1.63 0.92 -30.49
CA VAL A 315 -1.64 -0.37 -29.82
C VAL A 315 -3.08 -0.86 -29.73
N ILE A 316 -3.30 -2.11 -30.12
CA ILE A 316 -4.61 -2.76 -30.12
C ILE A 316 -4.72 -3.65 -28.88
N TYR A 317 -5.85 -3.55 -28.19
CA TYR A 317 -6.13 -4.35 -27.00
C TYR A 317 -7.09 -5.48 -27.30
N LYS A 318 -6.98 -6.54 -26.49
CA LYS A 318 -7.99 -7.58 -26.44
C LYS A 318 -9.14 -7.14 -25.55
N PHE A 319 -10.34 -7.41 -26.01
CA PHE A 319 -11.58 -7.12 -25.31
C PHE A 319 -12.46 -8.35 -25.29
N ASP A 320 -12.91 -8.71 -24.10
CA ASP A 320 -13.78 -9.85 -23.88
C ASP A 320 -15.02 -9.38 -23.12
N THR A 321 -16.12 -9.22 -23.85
CA THR A 321 -17.41 -8.82 -23.28
C THR A 321 -17.95 -9.81 -22.27
N SER A 322 -17.49 -11.07 -22.27
CA SER A 322 -17.86 -12.04 -21.24
C SER A 322 -17.15 -11.78 -19.91
N LYS A 323 -16.08 -10.97 -19.92
CA LYS A 323 -15.31 -10.51 -18.76
C LYS A 323 -15.65 -9.07 -18.37
N SER A 324 -16.84 -8.57 -18.71
CA SER A 324 -17.30 -7.18 -18.45
C SER A 324 -17.51 -6.84 -16.95
N GLY A 325 -16.78 -7.49 -16.05
CA GLY A 325 -16.74 -7.13 -14.63
C GLY A 325 -16.26 -5.69 -14.43
N ALA A 326 -16.61 -5.11 -13.28
CA ALA A 326 -16.50 -3.68 -13.02
C ALA A 326 -15.05 -3.13 -13.01
N THR A 327 -14.03 -3.96 -12.81
CA THR A 327 -12.67 -3.50 -12.52
C THR A 327 -11.85 -3.13 -13.77
N THR A 328 -11.96 -3.89 -14.86
CA THR A 328 -11.29 -3.58 -16.14
C THR A 328 -12.25 -3.33 -17.29
N ALA A 329 -13.57 -3.29 -17.04
CA ALA A 329 -14.60 -3.09 -18.05
C ALA A 329 -14.55 -4.09 -19.24
N GLY A 330 -14.00 -5.30 -19.04
CA GLY A 330 -13.85 -6.32 -20.09
C GLY A 330 -12.55 -6.25 -20.89
N PHE A 331 -11.65 -5.31 -20.57
CA PHE A 331 -10.32 -5.25 -21.17
C PHE A 331 -9.39 -6.33 -20.60
N ASP A 332 -8.72 -7.04 -21.50
CA ASP A 332 -7.63 -7.97 -21.17
C ASP A 332 -6.28 -7.25 -21.35
N ILE A 333 -6.03 -6.31 -20.44
CA ILE A 333 -4.83 -5.45 -20.41
C ILE A 333 -4.09 -5.75 -19.10
N SER A 334 -2.94 -6.40 -19.21
CA SER A 334 -2.17 -6.89 -18.05
C SER A 334 -1.74 -5.75 -17.13
N TRP A 335 -1.22 -4.65 -17.67
CA TRP A 335 -0.81 -3.52 -16.82
C TRP A 335 -1.99 -2.83 -16.13
N LEU A 336 -3.18 -2.82 -16.74
CA LEU A 336 -4.39 -2.28 -16.12
C LEU A 336 -4.83 -3.15 -14.94
N ASN A 337 -4.74 -4.48 -15.09
CA ASN A 337 -5.02 -5.42 -14.01
C ASN A 337 -4.06 -5.23 -12.82
N HIS A 338 -2.77 -4.99 -13.08
CA HIS A 338 -1.81 -4.66 -12.02
C HIS A 338 -2.15 -3.34 -11.29
N LEU A 339 -2.68 -2.33 -11.99
CA LEU A 339 -3.17 -1.12 -11.30
C LEU A 339 -4.39 -1.39 -10.41
N VAL A 340 -5.29 -2.28 -10.83
CA VAL A 340 -6.42 -2.72 -10.00
C VAL A 340 -5.92 -3.42 -8.74
N LEU A 341 -4.98 -4.36 -8.88
CA LEU A 341 -4.38 -5.06 -7.73
C LEU A 341 -3.67 -4.08 -6.78
N ALA A 342 -2.98 -3.08 -7.33
CA ALA A 342 -2.38 -2.02 -6.52
C ALA A 342 -3.44 -1.21 -5.75
N ALA A 343 -4.57 -0.87 -6.36
CA ALA A 343 -5.67 -0.18 -5.70
C ALA A 343 -6.28 -1.05 -4.59
N ASP A 344 -6.53 -2.33 -4.84
CA ASP A 344 -7.07 -3.29 -3.87
C ASP A 344 -6.15 -3.49 -2.66
N ALA A 345 -4.83 -3.48 -2.87
CA ALA A 345 -3.85 -3.52 -1.80
C ALA A 345 -3.94 -2.27 -0.91
N LEU A 346 -4.10 -1.07 -1.50
CA LEU A 346 -4.26 0.16 -0.73
C LEU A 346 -5.61 0.25 -0.01
N GLU A 347 -6.69 -0.31 -0.57
CA GLU A 347 -7.95 -0.45 0.18
C GLU A 347 -7.80 -1.38 1.40
N GLN A 348 -6.95 -2.40 1.28
CA GLN A 348 -6.60 -3.27 2.42
C GLN A 348 -5.74 -2.53 3.44
N THR A 349 -4.84 -1.62 3.03
CA THR A 349 -4.15 -0.70 3.94
C THR A 349 -5.15 0.14 4.74
N GLU A 350 -6.15 0.73 4.08
CA GLU A 350 -7.19 1.54 4.74
C GLU A 350 -8.00 0.70 5.74
N LYS A 351 -8.42 -0.52 5.36
CA LYS A 351 -9.13 -1.45 6.25
C LYS A 351 -8.28 -1.87 7.45
N ALA A 352 -7.00 -2.18 7.24
CA ALA A 352 -6.08 -2.54 8.31
C ALA A 352 -5.87 -1.37 9.29
N THR A 353 -5.82 -0.14 8.76
CA THR A 353 -5.71 1.09 9.56
C THR A 353 -6.95 1.31 10.45
N GLN A 354 -8.15 1.13 9.89
CA GLN A 354 -9.40 1.22 10.67
C GLN A 354 -9.47 0.15 11.76
N GLN A 355 -9.05 -1.09 11.43
CA GLN A 355 -8.99 -2.18 12.40
C GLN A 355 -7.97 -1.91 13.51
N ALA A 356 -6.79 -1.37 13.18
CA ALA A 356 -5.79 -0.94 14.15
C ALA A 356 -6.36 0.13 15.10
N THR A 357 -7.04 1.14 14.56
CA THR A 357 -7.68 2.20 15.36
C THR A 357 -8.70 1.61 16.36
N LYS A 358 -9.61 0.76 15.87
CA LYS A 358 -10.59 0.10 16.74
C LYS A 358 -9.96 -0.78 17.82
N LEU A 359 -8.89 -1.51 17.49
CA LEU A 359 -8.16 -2.32 18.47
C LEU A 359 -7.49 -1.44 19.53
N SER A 360 -6.95 -0.30 19.15
CA SER A 360 -6.37 0.66 20.09
C SER A 360 -7.43 1.25 21.03
N GLU A 361 -8.61 1.60 20.51
CA GLU A 361 -9.73 2.07 21.34
C GLU A 361 -10.17 1.00 22.34
N GLN A 362 -10.32 -0.25 21.89
CA GLN A 362 -10.67 -1.36 22.78
C GLN A 362 -9.63 -1.64 23.85
N ILE A 363 -8.35 -1.41 23.56
CA ILE A 363 -7.29 -1.50 24.57
C ILE A 363 -7.52 -0.40 25.60
N ASN A 364 -7.61 0.86 25.18
CA ASN A 364 -7.80 2.02 26.07
C ASN A 364 -9.04 1.85 26.99
N ASP A 365 -10.18 1.40 26.46
CA ASP A 365 -11.40 1.17 27.25
C ASP A 365 -11.19 0.12 28.35
N LEU A 366 -10.41 -0.94 28.04
CA LEU A 366 -10.05 -1.97 29.02
C LEU A 366 -9.05 -1.45 30.05
N GLU A 367 -8.18 -0.51 29.68
CA GLU A 367 -7.28 0.15 30.62
C GLU A 367 -8.06 0.95 31.65
N GLU A 368 -8.97 1.83 31.20
CA GLU A 368 -9.82 2.65 32.07
C GLU A 368 -10.70 1.79 32.99
N THR A 369 -11.32 0.73 32.45
CA THR A 369 -12.15 -0.21 33.25
C THR A 369 -11.34 -0.93 34.33
N CYS A 370 -10.05 -1.16 34.09
CA CYS A 370 -9.16 -1.81 35.05
C CYS A 370 -8.74 -0.84 36.17
N GLU A 371 -8.58 0.44 35.87
CA GLU A 371 -8.25 1.49 36.85
C GLU A 371 -9.42 1.83 37.77
N GLU A 372 -10.67 1.68 37.31
CA GLU A 372 -11.88 1.90 38.12
C GLU A 372 -12.26 0.72 39.04
N ALA A 373 -11.63 -0.44 38.88
CA ALA A 373 -11.96 -1.70 39.57
C ALA A 373 -11.16 -1.91 40.87
#